data_AF-A0A2P5N2F6-F1
#
_entry.id   AF-A0A2P5N2F6-F1
#
_cell.length_a   1.000
_cell.length_b   1.000
_cell.length_c   1.000
_cell.angle_alpha   90.00
_cell.angle_beta   90.00
_cell.angle_gamma   90.00
#
_symmetry.space_group_name_H-M   'P 1'
#
loop_
_entity.id
_entity.type
_entity.pdbx_description
1 polymer ?
#
loop_
_entity_poly.entity_id
_entity_poly.type
_entity_poly.pdbx_seq_one_letter_code
_entity_poly.pdbx_strand_id
1 'polypeptide(L)'
;MKILKSAAIAFSLTVAMGSFSTAAVAESDPGRVSHSPGDVIKEVSSRIDAAEAAIDNGASPDDINALIKKARDFTKELNANDKVARETAKVRDHMKLAEKSVKEANSTEAKAHLQKAKESNEGLKKLL
;
A
#
# COMPACT_ATOMS: atom_id res chain seq x y z
N MET A 1 28.30 26.76 3.03
CA MET A 1 27.53 25.89 2.12
C MET A 1 27.12 24.52 2.72
N LYS A 2 27.02 24.35 4.05
CA LYS A 2 26.58 23.07 4.65
C LYS A 2 25.11 23.07 5.08
N ILE A 3 24.60 24.23 5.52
CA ILE A 3 23.25 24.36 6.08
C ILE A 3 22.15 24.36 4.99
N LEU A 4 22.47 24.90 3.81
CA LEU A 4 21.57 24.91 2.64
C LEU A 4 21.42 23.54 1.98
N LYS A 5 22.37 22.62 2.19
CA LYS A 5 22.29 21.25 1.64
C LYS A 5 21.42 20.34 2.52
N SER A 6 21.44 20.53 3.84
CA SER A 6 20.59 19.75 4.76
C SER A 6 19.11 20.18 4.74
N ALA A 7 18.81 21.45 4.46
CA ALA A 7 17.43 21.93 4.36
C ALA A 7 16.69 21.38 3.11
N ALA A 8 17.42 21.16 2.00
CA ALA A 8 16.85 20.61 0.78
C ALA A 8 16.44 19.14 0.92
N ILE A 9 17.17 18.36 1.73
CA ILE A 9 16.88 16.94 1.98
C ILE A 9 15.71 16.79 2.98
N ALA A 10 15.57 17.71 3.94
CA ALA A 10 14.45 17.69 4.88
C ALA A 10 13.11 18.09 4.23
N PHE A 11 13.12 18.96 3.21
CA PHE A 11 11.89 19.43 2.56
C PHE A 11 11.31 18.42 1.56
N SER A 12 12.11 17.48 1.03
CA SER A 12 11.60 16.43 0.14
C SER A 12 10.85 15.32 0.86
N LEU A 13 11.09 15.12 2.16
CA LEU A 13 10.43 14.06 2.94
C LEU A 13 8.99 14.43 3.33
N THR A 14 8.67 15.71 3.49
CA THR A 14 7.34 16.16 3.95
C THR A 14 6.28 16.12 2.84
N VAL A 15 6.68 16.18 1.56
CA VAL A 15 5.73 16.17 0.44
C VAL A 15 5.17 14.76 0.16
N ALA A 16 5.83 13.69 0.60
CA ALA A 16 5.35 12.33 0.38
C ALA A 16 4.18 11.91 1.29
N MET A 17 3.88 12.65 2.37
CA MET A 17 2.80 12.31 3.29
C MET A 17 1.49 13.07 3.03
N GLY A 18 1.47 13.99 2.06
CA GLY A 18 0.50 15.08 2.03
C GLY A 18 -0.32 15.19 0.75
N SER A 19 -0.82 14.09 0.16
CA SER A 19 -2.00 14.13 -0.72
C SER A 19 -2.29 12.77 -1.33
N PHE A 20 -2.86 11.84 -0.55
CA PHE A 20 -3.85 10.96 -1.18
C PHE A 20 -5.08 11.85 -1.39
N SER A 21 -5.14 12.51 -2.56
CA SER A 21 -6.35 13.14 -3.04
C SER A 21 -7.39 12.03 -3.18
N THR A 22 -8.17 11.79 -2.14
CA THR A 22 -9.29 10.86 -2.19
C THR A 22 -10.20 11.38 -3.30
N ALA A 23 -10.22 10.70 -4.45
CA ALA A 23 -11.20 10.95 -5.47
C ALA A 23 -12.57 10.98 -4.79
N ALA A 24 -13.42 11.96 -5.14
CA ALA A 24 -14.79 12.03 -4.65
C ALA A 24 -15.46 10.68 -4.96
N VAL A 25 -15.55 9.85 -3.93
CA VAL A 25 -16.18 8.54 -4.00
C VAL A 25 -17.68 8.76 -4.03
N ALA A 26 -18.36 8.08 -4.95
CA ALA A 26 -19.80 8.12 -4.99
C ALA A 26 -20.35 7.55 -3.67
N GLU A 27 -21.02 8.39 -2.89
CA GLU A 27 -21.81 7.95 -1.76
C GLU A 27 -22.95 7.10 -2.30
N SER A 28 -22.93 5.79 -2.06
CA SER A 28 -24.08 4.93 -2.40
C SER A 28 -25.24 5.11 -1.41
N ASP A 29 -24.95 5.67 -0.24
CA ASP A 29 -25.83 5.91 0.91
C ASP A 29 -25.12 6.97 1.81
N PRO A 30 -25.78 7.93 2.46
CA PRO A 30 -25.11 8.98 3.22
C PRO A 30 -24.13 8.41 4.27
N GLY A 31 -22.86 8.79 4.15
CA GLY A 31 -21.79 8.30 5.03
C GLY A 31 -21.18 6.94 4.66
N ARG A 32 -21.63 6.30 3.57
CA ARG A 32 -20.99 5.09 3.01
C ARG A 32 -20.34 5.40 1.67
N VAL A 33 -19.02 5.48 1.74
CA VAL A 33 -18.15 5.45 0.57
C VAL A 33 -18.29 4.10 -0.13
N SER A 34 -18.79 4.10 -1.36
CA SER A 34 -18.82 2.89 -2.19
C SER A 34 -17.58 2.87 -3.06
N HIS A 35 -16.70 1.89 -2.85
CA HIS A 35 -15.58 1.66 -3.75
C HIS A 35 -15.95 0.57 -4.76
N SER A 36 -15.77 0.85 -6.05
CA SER A 36 -15.86 -0.22 -7.04
C SER A 36 -14.72 -1.23 -6.79
N PRO A 37 -14.93 -2.54 -7.01
CA PRO A 37 -13.87 -3.52 -6.82
C PRO A 37 -12.58 -3.21 -7.61
N GLY A 38 -12.71 -2.64 -8.81
CA GLY A 38 -11.58 -2.20 -9.63
C GLY A 38 -10.81 -1.04 -9.01
N ASP A 39 -11.51 -0.07 -8.42
CA ASP A 39 -10.87 1.05 -7.72
C ASP A 39 -10.15 0.58 -6.46
N VAL A 40 -10.73 -0.37 -5.72
CA VAL A 40 -10.06 -0.95 -4.55
C VAL A 40 -8.76 -1.63 -4.96
N ILE A 41 -8.78 -2.46 -6.01
CA ILE A 41 -7.58 -3.13 -6.50
C ILE A 41 -6.52 -2.10 -6.89
N LYS A 42 -6.89 -1.06 -7.65
CA LYS A 42 -5.95 0.00 -8.05
C LYS A 42 -5.35 0.75 -6.86
N GLU A 43 -6.16 1.08 -5.87
CA GLU A 43 -5.73 1.80 -4.67
C GLU A 43 -4.84 0.92 -3.77
N VAL A 44 -5.11 -0.39 -3.66
CA VAL A 44 -4.21 -1.33 -2.99
C VAL A 44 -2.85 -1.36 -3.70
N SER A 45 -2.81 -1.46 -5.04
CA SER A 45 -1.57 -1.41 -5.81
C SER A 45 -0.80 -0.10 -5.61
N SER A 46 -1.51 1.04 -5.59
CA SER A 46 -0.93 2.36 -5.31
C SER A 46 -0.29 2.46 -3.93
N ARG A 47 -0.93 1.87 -2.90
CA ARG A 47 -0.38 1.85 -1.53
C ARG A 47 0.81 0.92 -1.37
N ILE A 48 0.85 -0.17 -2.13
CA ILE A 48 2.05 -1.03 -2.22
C ILE A 48 3.20 -0.21 -2.82
N ASP A 49 2.96 0.54 -3.90
CA ASP A 49 3.98 1.37 -4.54
C ASP A 49 4.53 2.45 -3.60
N ALA A 50 3.67 3.04 -2.77
CA ALA A 50 4.10 3.98 -1.73
C ALA A 50 5.00 3.32 -0.67
N ALA A 51 4.72 2.07 -0.29
CA ALA A 51 5.57 1.32 0.63
C ALA A 51 6.92 0.95 -0.01
N GLU A 52 6.94 0.55 -1.29
CA GLU A 52 8.17 0.28 -2.04
C GLU A 52 9.03 1.55 -2.15
N ALA A 53 8.42 2.69 -2.50
CA ALA A 53 9.09 3.98 -2.54
C ALA A 53 9.66 4.38 -1.17
N ALA A 54 8.96 4.11 -0.08
CA ALA A 54 9.46 4.36 1.27
C ALA A 54 10.70 3.50 1.59
N ILE A 55 10.72 2.23 1.16
CA ILE A 55 11.92 1.37 1.27
C ILE A 55 13.07 1.97 0.45
N ASP A 56 12.82 2.37 -0.79
CA ASP A 56 13.82 2.98 -1.68
C ASP A 56 14.42 4.27 -1.12
N ASN A 57 13.59 5.08 -0.46
CA ASN A 57 14.02 6.33 0.15
C ASN A 57 14.66 6.16 1.53
N GLY A 58 14.82 4.92 2.01
CA GLY A 58 15.44 4.64 3.31
C GLY A 58 14.61 5.14 4.49
N ALA A 59 13.28 5.12 4.38
CA ALA A 59 12.39 5.45 5.48
C ALA A 59 12.57 4.52 6.68
N SER A 60 12.07 4.92 7.85
CA SER A 60 12.18 4.09 9.05
C SER A 60 11.39 2.78 8.89
N PRO A 61 11.83 1.66 9.50
CA PRO A 61 11.09 0.40 9.46
C PRO A 61 9.64 0.54 9.96
N ASP A 62 9.38 1.43 10.93
CA ASP A 62 8.05 1.68 11.47
C ASP A 62 7.15 2.40 10.45
N ASP A 63 7.68 3.40 9.74
CA ASP A 63 6.94 4.11 8.69
C ASP A 63 6.61 3.19 7.51
N ILE A 64 7.57 2.36 7.09
CA ILE A 64 7.37 1.37 6.04
C ILE A 64 6.29 0.37 6.47
N ASN A 65 6.39 -0.19 7.67
CA ASN A 65 5.38 -1.11 8.21
C ASN A 65 3.99 -0.47 8.31
N ALA A 66 3.91 0.82 8.67
CA ALA A 66 2.65 1.55 8.71
C ALA A 66 2.01 1.68 7.32
N LEU A 67 2.81 1.92 6.27
CA LEU A 67 2.33 1.96 4.89
C LEU A 67 1.84 0.60 4.41
N ILE A 68 2.61 -0.47 4.65
CA ILE A 68 2.23 -1.84 4.28
C ILE A 68 0.93 -2.23 5.00
N LYS A 69 0.82 -1.92 6.29
CA LYS A 69 -0.39 -2.17 7.08
C LYS A 69 -1.60 -1.42 6.52
N LYS A 70 -1.44 -0.15 6.11
CA LYS A 70 -2.50 0.63 5.47
C LYS A 70 -2.94 0.03 4.13
N ALA A 71 -2.02 -0.50 3.33
CA ALA A 71 -2.36 -1.22 2.09
C ALA A 71 -3.18 -2.49 2.40
N ARG A 72 -2.71 -3.28 3.38
CA ARG A 72 -3.35 -4.53 3.82
C ARG A 72 -4.73 -4.32 4.41
N ASP A 73 -4.90 -3.28 5.22
CA ASP A 73 -6.18 -2.97 5.84
C ASP A 73 -7.18 -2.44 4.81
N PHE A 74 -6.71 -1.72 3.77
CA PHE A 74 -7.57 -1.23 2.69
C PHE A 74 -8.15 -2.34 1.81
N THR A 75 -7.54 -3.53 1.76
CA THR A 75 -8.13 -4.67 1.03
C THR A 75 -9.50 -5.09 1.59
N LYS A 76 -9.89 -4.63 2.78
CA LYS A 76 -11.21 -4.89 3.38
C LYS A 76 -12.33 -4.16 2.65
N GLU A 77 -12.01 -3.08 1.94
CA GLU A 77 -12.97 -2.37 1.09
C GLU A 77 -13.36 -3.19 -0.14
N LEU A 78 -12.60 -4.24 -0.47
CA LEU A 78 -12.95 -5.18 -1.54
C LEU A 78 -14.09 -6.10 -1.07
N ASN A 79 -15.31 -5.59 -1.13
CA ASN A 79 -16.51 -6.37 -0.85
C ASN A 79 -16.79 -7.33 -2.01
N ALA A 80 -16.52 -8.62 -1.82
CA ALA A 80 -16.62 -9.61 -2.88
C ALA A 80 -16.99 -11.01 -2.35
N ASN A 81 -17.31 -11.92 -3.27
CA ASN A 81 -17.68 -13.30 -2.96
C ASN A 81 -16.53 -14.10 -2.31
N ASP A 82 -16.84 -15.29 -1.78
CA ASP A 82 -15.89 -16.16 -1.08
C ASP A 82 -14.62 -16.48 -1.88
N LYS A 83 -14.72 -16.59 -3.21
CA LYS A 83 -13.57 -16.86 -4.08
C LYS A 83 -12.61 -15.70 -4.09
N VAL A 84 -13.11 -14.48 -4.28
CA VAL A 84 -12.31 -13.25 -4.24
C VAL A 84 -11.74 -13.03 -2.84
N ALA A 85 -12.52 -13.29 -1.78
CA ALA A 85 -12.05 -13.17 -0.40
C ALA A 85 -10.87 -14.10 -0.09
N ARG A 86 -10.88 -15.35 -0.59
CA ARG A 86 -9.77 -16.30 -0.46
C ARG A 86 -8.50 -15.81 -1.16
N GLU A 87 -8.62 -15.31 -2.38
CA GLU A 87 -7.46 -14.80 -3.12
C GLU A 87 -6.94 -13.48 -2.51
N THR A 88 -7.83 -12.63 -2.02
CA THR A 88 -7.47 -11.41 -1.26
C THR A 88 -6.71 -11.75 0.02
N ALA A 89 -7.00 -12.89 0.67
CA ALA A 89 -6.23 -13.35 1.82
C ALA A 89 -4.75 -13.60 1.47
N LYS A 90 -4.46 -14.17 0.29
CA LYS A 90 -3.09 -14.38 -0.18
C LYS A 90 -2.34 -13.07 -0.41
N VAL A 91 -3.01 -12.06 -0.96
CA VAL A 91 -2.47 -10.68 -1.08
C VAL A 91 -2.04 -10.18 0.29
N ARG A 92 -2.91 -10.30 1.30
CA ARG A 92 -2.61 -9.87 2.67
C ARG A 92 -1.47 -10.67 3.30
N ASP A 93 -1.35 -11.96 2.99
CA ASP A 93 -0.26 -12.80 3.54
C ASP A 93 1.09 -12.40 2.97
N HIS A 94 1.19 -12.05 1.68
CA HIS A 94 2.40 -11.46 1.12
C HIS A 94 2.77 -10.14 1.81
N MET A 95 1.80 -9.27 2.09
CA MET A 95 2.06 -8.03 2.84
C MET A 95 2.54 -8.29 4.27
N LYS A 96 2.00 -9.29 4.97
CA LYS A 96 2.50 -9.69 6.30
C LYS A 96 3.94 -10.20 6.25
N LEU A 97 4.30 -10.94 5.19
CA LEU A 97 5.68 -11.36 4.97
C LEU A 97 6.59 -10.17 4.70
N ALA A 98 6.14 -9.19 3.92
CA ALA A 98 6.87 -7.94 3.74
C ALA A 98 7.08 -7.20 5.07
N GLU A 99 6.05 -7.06 5.91
CA GLU A 99 6.16 -6.47 7.26
C GLU A 99 7.21 -7.21 8.11
N LYS A 100 7.27 -8.55 8.00
CA LYS A 100 8.27 -9.35 8.70
C LYS A 100 9.68 -9.06 8.19
N SER A 101 9.90 -9.06 6.87
CA SER A 101 11.21 -8.77 6.28
C SER A 101 11.69 -7.35 6.59
N VAL A 102 10.79 -6.36 6.66
CA VAL A 102 11.12 -4.99 7.09
C VAL A 102 11.65 -4.97 8.53
N LYS A 103 11.02 -5.72 9.45
CA LYS A 103 11.48 -5.84 10.85
C LYS A 103 12.84 -6.54 10.97
N GLU A 104 13.14 -7.43 10.04
CA GLU A 104 14.43 -8.12 9.92
C GLU A 104 15.48 -7.28 9.16
N ALA A 105 15.16 -6.03 8.82
CA ALA A 105 15.98 -5.12 8.01
C ALA A 105 16.34 -5.67 6.62
N ASN A 106 15.57 -6.63 6.10
CA ASN A 106 15.76 -7.24 4.80
C ASN A 106 14.91 -6.54 3.73
N SER A 107 15.42 -5.42 3.23
CA SER A 107 14.73 -4.58 2.23
C SER A 107 14.51 -5.31 0.90
N THR A 108 15.43 -6.18 0.49
CA THR A 108 15.33 -6.96 -0.75
C THR A 108 14.16 -7.95 -0.68
N GLU A 109 14.05 -8.69 0.41
CA GLU A 109 12.97 -9.67 0.59
C GLU A 109 11.63 -8.97 0.84
N ALA A 110 11.62 -7.86 1.56
CA ALA A 110 10.42 -7.03 1.73
C ALA A 110 9.84 -6.61 0.37
N LYS A 111 10.68 -6.10 -0.55
CA LYS A 111 10.25 -5.75 -1.91
C LYS A 111 9.79 -6.96 -2.72
N ALA A 112 10.48 -8.08 -2.64
CA ALA A 112 10.04 -9.30 -3.32
C ALA A 112 8.64 -9.75 -2.86
N HIS A 113 8.32 -9.59 -1.58
CA HIS A 113 6.99 -9.86 -1.04
C HIS A 113 5.95 -8.82 -1.48
N LEU A 114 6.30 -7.53 -1.50
CA LEU A 114 5.41 -6.46 -2.00
C LEU A 114 5.08 -6.65 -3.49
N GLN A 115 6.06 -7.01 -4.31
CA GLN A 115 5.83 -7.33 -5.71
C GLN A 115 4.87 -8.51 -5.89
N LYS A 116 5.06 -9.60 -5.13
CA LYS A 116 4.12 -10.74 -5.14
C LYS A 116 2.71 -10.35 -4.69
N ALA A 117 2.61 -9.46 -3.70
CA ALA A 117 1.32 -8.91 -3.27
C ALA A 117 0.65 -8.13 -4.42
N LYS A 118 1.41 -7.30 -5.15
CA LYS A 118 0.93 -6.52 -6.30
C LYS A 118 0.45 -7.42 -7.43
N GLU A 119 1.25 -8.41 -7.82
CA GLU A 119 0.88 -9.39 -8.85
C GLU A 119 -0.38 -10.17 -8.48
N SER A 120 -0.49 -10.62 -7.23
CA SER A 120 -1.67 -11.31 -6.72
C SER A 120 -2.90 -10.40 -6.69
N ASN A 121 -2.72 -9.13 -6.31
CA ASN A 121 -3.79 -8.13 -6.25
C ASN A 121 -4.34 -7.81 -7.65
N GLU A 122 -3.46 -7.63 -8.64
CA GLU A 122 -3.87 -7.47 -10.05
C GLU A 122 -4.58 -8.72 -10.59
N GLY A 123 -4.18 -9.91 -10.14
CA GLY A 123 -4.84 -11.16 -10.45
C GLY A 123 -6.32 -11.24 -10.04
N LEU A 124 -6.73 -10.46 -9.02
CA LEU A 124 -8.13 -10.41 -8.55
C LEU A 124 -9.08 -9.89 -9.63
N LYS A 125 -8.60 -9.07 -10.58
CA LYS A 125 -9.42 -8.58 -11.71
C LYS A 125 -10.00 -9.71 -12.57
N LYS A 126 -9.40 -10.89 -12.55
CA LYS A 126 -9.89 -12.08 -13.29
C LYS A 126 -11.05 -12.80 -12.58
N LEU A 127 -11.42 -12.35 -11.38
CA LEU A 127 -12.39 -12.99 -10.48
C LEU A 127 -13.60 -12.12 -10.18
N LEU A 128 -13.57 -10.87 -10.63
CA LEU A 128 -14.65 -9.88 -10.57
C LEU A 128 -15.48 -9.95 -11.85
#